data_AF-A0A973QTI0-F1
#
_entry.id   AF-A0A973QTI0-F1
#
_cell.length_a   1.000
_cell.length_b   1.000
_cell.length_c   1.000
_cell.angle_alpha   90.00
_cell.angle_beta   90.00
_cell.angle_gamma   90.00
#
_symmetry.space_group_name_H-M   'P 1'
#
loop_
_entity.id
_entity.type
_entity.pdbx_description
1 polymer ?
#
loop_
_entity_poly.entity_id
_entity_poly.type
_entity_poly.pdbx_seq_one_letter_code
_entity_poly.pdbx_strand_id
1 'polypeptide(L)'
;MTTSSPSSPQKSPFLYVIDEDFVPPDRGDEQEGPESAVPAGDPDEVVRLFHHYRRLMAQILGYEEKLPEPASEEDLAAAEEELGVALPPDLRALYGIADGEGDGVVNPLFDRQEWLPLAEIGDLDDEWLDIAQEWKLGPWRQTVFDAQPPNTVRRSRLRAGWIRFAFDTGGNWLAVDMDPGPKGRPGQVIAVGVDYTRGPAYVADSVTTFLRRLVEALERGDYRHHDKSLWIDADLPNPSGRHTRYSDGRPSRTRAEQAGPRVQEVRVVDVEDCAFLAALPDVCSLALSSGGSPDLTPLGSPPVEYLELDVESADLTAPARNRELRSLSVTCARPVELAPLRTLPNLWALDIAATPVADIATVTELKGLRYLEVTQDQWRELSKLDDLPPLAIVGLHPHRPERDRPIPTDWVTTYDEAPDRS
;
A
#
# COMPACT_ATOMS: atom_id res chain seq x y z
N MET A 1 6.68 -26.95 48.78
CA MET A 1 7.37 -27.54 47.60
C MET A 1 6.35 -27.63 46.49
N THR A 2 6.29 -26.61 45.64
CA THR A 2 5.56 -26.60 44.38
C THR A 2 6.63 -26.39 43.32
N THR A 3 6.88 -27.46 42.58
CA THR A 3 7.88 -27.53 41.52
C THR A 3 7.43 -26.65 40.36
N SER A 4 8.09 -25.52 40.17
CA SER A 4 8.07 -24.78 38.92
C SER A 4 8.62 -25.72 37.84
N SER A 5 7.79 -26.08 36.87
CA SER A 5 8.28 -26.77 35.68
C SER A 5 9.22 -25.83 34.93
N PRO A 6 10.36 -26.30 34.41
CA PRO A 6 11.21 -25.48 33.57
C PRO A 6 10.43 -25.21 32.27
N SER A 7 10.18 -23.94 31.96
CA SER A 7 9.74 -23.56 30.63
C SER A 7 10.77 -24.12 29.64
N SER A 8 10.29 -24.96 28.72
CA SER A 8 11.10 -25.33 27.57
C SER A 8 11.48 -24.03 26.85
N PRO A 9 12.71 -23.89 26.33
CA PRO A 9 13.04 -22.73 25.51
C PRO A 9 12.02 -22.68 24.37
N GLN A 10 11.17 -21.66 24.39
CA GLN A 10 10.16 -21.47 23.37
C GLN A 10 10.94 -21.29 22.07
N LYS A 11 10.86 -22.28 21.18
CA LYS A 11 11.56 -22.23 19.90
C LYS A 11 11.04 -21.00 19.15
N SER A 12 11.91 -20.24 18.50
CA SER A 12 11.46 -19.12 17.68
C SER A 12 10.67 -19.62 16.47
N PRO A 13 9.67 -18.87 15.98
CA PRO A 13 9.04 -19.16 14.71
C PRO A 13 10.02 -18.89 13.55
N PHE A 14 9.94 -19.68 12.49
CA PHE A 14 10.85 -19.61 11.33
C PHE A 14 10.11 -19.26 10.06
N LEU A 15 10.69 -18.36 9.25
CA LEU A 15 10.19 -18.00 7.94
C LEU A 15 11.15 -18.53 6.88
N TYR A 16 10.70 -19.51 6.12
CA TYR A 16 11.46 -20.13 5.04
C TYR A 16 11.12 -19.41 3.74
N VAL A 17 12.13 -18.81 3.11
CA VAL A 17 12.04 -18.20 1.78
C VAL A 17 12.61 -19.20 0.78
N ILE A 18 11.72 -19.82 0.02
CA ILE A 18 12.01 -20.89 -0.96
C ILE A 18 12.25 -20.29 -2.35
N ASP A 19 11.48 -19.26 -2.70
CA ASP A 19 11.60 -18.50 -3.95
C ASP A 19 11.74 -17.02 -3.56
N GLU A 20 12.98 -16.54 -3.59
CA GLU A 20 13.34 -15.15 -3.23
C GLU A 20 12.85 -14.14 -4.26
N ASP A 21 12.66 -14.58 -5.52
CA ASP A 21 12.22 -13.75 -6.62
C ASP A 21 10.69 -13.59 -6.65
N PHE A 22 9.96 -14.30 -5.78
CA PHE A 22 8.52 -14.18 -5.73
C PHE A 22 8.10 -12.83 -5.13
N VAL A 23 7.53 -11.99 -5.99
CA VAL A 23 6.86 -10.75 -5.59
C VAL A 23 5.34 -10.98 -5.56
N PRO A 24 4.62 -10.53 -4.50
CA PRO A 24 3.17 -10.55 -4.48
C PRO A 24 2.56 -9.86 -5.72
N PRO A 25 1.46 -10.39 -6.29
CA PRO A 25 0.79 -9.75 -7.42
C PRO A 25 0.43 -8.28 -7.12
N ASP A 26 0.83 -7.36 -8.01
CA ASP A 26 0.51 -5.95 -7.90
C ASP A 26 -0.89 -5.67 -8.50
N ARG A 27 -1.76 -5.00 -7.73
CA ARG A 27 -3.15 -4.74 -8.18
C ARG A 27 -3.22 -3.71 -9.30
N GLY A 28 -2.25 -2.81 -9.37
CA GLY A 28 -2.14 -1.86 -10.46
C GLY A 28 -1.98 -2.53 -11.81
N ASP A 29 -1.31 -3.68 -11.90
CA ASP A 29 -1.08 -4.37 -13.17
C ASP A 29 -2.36 -5.01 -13.74
N GLU A 30 -3.37 -5.23 -12.90
CA GLU A 30 -4.68 -5.75 -13.30
C GLU A 30 -5.65 -4.63 -13.73
N GLN A 31 -5.32 -3.37 -13.46
CA GLN A 31 -6.16 -2.23 -13.84
C GLN A 31 -5.96 -1.85 -15.31
N GLU A 32 -7.01 -1.37 -15.96
CA GLU A 32 -6.88 -0.74 -17.28
C GLU A 32 -6.11 0.57 -17.17
N GLY A 33 -5.42 0.95 -18.26
CA GLY A 33 -4.76 2.26 -18.35
C GLY A 33 -5.75 3.41 -18.56
N PRO A 34 -5.27 4.66 -18.57
CA PRO A 34 -6.13 5.83 -18.71
C PRO A 34 -6.84 5.85 -20.06
N GLU A 35 -8.05 6.42 -20.09
CA GLU A 35 -8.79 6.64 -21.34
C GLU A 35 -8.02 7.50 -22.36
N SER A 36 -7.14 8.40 -21.87
CA SER A 36 -6.30 9.27 -22.67
C SER A 36 -4.84 9.15 -22.24
N ALA A 37 -3.98 8.79 -23.18
CA ALA A 37 -2.52 8.78 -23.00
C ALA A 37 -1.87 10.17 -23.10
N VAL A 38 -2.64 11.24 -23.38
CA VAL A 38 -2.09 12.60 -23.50
C VAL A 38 -1.76 13.15 -22.11
N PRO A 39 -0.49 13.52 -21.84
CA PRO A 39 -0.11 14.09 -20.57
C PRO A 39 -0.91 15.35 -20.22
N ALA A 40 -1.16 15.54 -18.93
CA ALA A 40 -1.68 16.77 -18.37
C ALA A 40 -0.58 17.84 -18.31
N GLY A 41 -0.97 19.06 -17.94
CA GLY A 41 -0.05 20.18 -17.80
C GLY A 41 -0.03 21.12 -19.00
N ASP A 42 0.25 22.39 -18.69
CA ASP A 42 0.48 23.45 -19.66
C ASP A 42 1.88 24.04 -19.40
N PRO A 43 2.84 23.85 -20.31
CA PRO A 43 4.23 24.31 -20.14
C PRO A 43 4.33 25.84 -20.14
N ASP A 44 3.51 26.54 -20.92
CA ASP A 44 3.55 28.00 -20.95
C ASP A 44 2.95 28.58 -19.66
N GLU A 45 1.90 27.97 -19.14
CA GLU A 45 1.28 28.39 -17.88
C GLU A 45 2.17 28.12 -16.67
N VAL A 46 2.78 26.94 -16.57
CA VAL A 46 3.62 26.60 -15.42
C VAL A 46 4.83 27.53 -15.31
N VAL A 47 5.46 27.92 -16.43
CA VAL A 47 6.56 28.89 -16.45
C VAL A 47 6.10 30.26 -15.92
N ARG A 48 4.92 30.72 -16.34
CA ARG A 48 4.35 31.99 -15.84
C ARG A 48 4.05 31.91 -14.34
N LEU A 49 3.46 30.81 -13.89
CA LEU A 49 3.13 30.57 -12.49
C LEU A 49 4.40 30.49 -11.63
N PHE A 50 5.45 29.85 -12.12
CA PHE A 50 6.73 29.74 -11.42
C PHE A 50 7.37 31.09 -11.14
N HIS A 51 7.51 31.92 -12.18
CA HIS A 51 8.04 33.27 -11.99
C HIS A 51 7.15 34.13 -11.08
N HIS A 52 5.83 33.90 -11.09
CA HIS A 52 4.92 34.62 -10.21
C HIS A 52 5.04 34.16 -8.76
N TYR A 53 5.08 32.85 -8.51
CA TYR A 53 5.38 32.26 -7.22
C TYR A 53 6.68 32.82 -6.65
N ARG A 54 7.78 32.82 -7.42
CA ARG A 54 9.09 33.32 -6.96
C ARG A 54 9.04 34.80 -6.59
N ARG A 55 8.33 35.64 -7.37
CA ARG A 55 8.13 37.06 -7.01
C ARG A 55 7.34 37.22 -5.72
N LEU A 56 6.26 36.46 -5.52
CA LEU A 56 5.47 36.51 -4.29
C LEU A 56 6.31 36.09 -3.08
N MET A 57 7.03 34.97 -3.19
CA MET A 57 7.93 34.48 -2.15
C MET A 57 9.00 35.53 -1.81
N ALA A 58 9.65 36.14 -2.81
CA ALA A 58 10.67 37.16 -2.57
C ALA A 58 10.12 38.41 -1.89
N GLN A 59 8.88 38.81 -2.22
CA GLN A 59 8.20 39.93 -1.55
C GLN A 59 7.86 39.61 -0.09
N ILE A 60 7.39 38.39 0.19
CA ILE A 60 7.01 37.94 1.53
C ILE A 60 8.23 37.74 2.42
N LEU A 61 9.29 37.10 1.90
CA LEU A 61 10.50 36.77 2.63
C LEU A 61 11.49 37.95 2.72
N GLY A 62 11.44 38.88 1.78
CA GLY A 62 12.38 40.00 1.68
C GLY A 62 13.74 39.64 1.07
N TYR A 63 13.89 38.42 0.55
CA TYR A 63 15.06 37.95 -0.19
C TYR A 63 14.64 36.92 -1.24
N GLU A 64 15.52 36.66 -2.21
CA GLU A 64 15.31 35.66 -3.24
C GLU A 64 16.26 34.48 -3.01
N GLU A 65 15.73 33.26 -3.07
CA GLU A 65 16.53 32.04 -3.03
C GLU A 65 17.17 31.81 -4.39
N LYS A 66 18.45 31.45 -4.39
CA LYS A 66 19.20 31.20 -5.61
C LYS A 66 18.92 29.78 -6.09
N LEU A 67 18.58 29.66 -7.37
CA LEU A 67 18.39 28.37 -8.03
C LEU A 67 19.63 27.96 -8.84
N PRO A 68 19.80 26.65 -9.12
CA PRO A 68 20.74 26.14 -10.11
C PRO A 68 20.49 26.71 -11.51
N GLU A 69 21.45 26.45 -12.41
CA GLU A 69 21.24 26.74 -13.83
C GLU A 69 20.18 25.79 -14.43
N PRO A 70 19.52 26.17 -15.53
CA PRO A 70 18.60 25.29 -16.24
C PRO A 70 19.26 24.01 -16.72
N ALA A 71 18.49 22.92 -16.76
CA ALA A 71 18.89 21.72 -17.47
C ALA A 71 18.98 21.97 -18.98
N SER A 72 19.98 21.39 -19.64
CA SER A 72 20.07 21.46 -21.11
C SER A 72 19.10 20.49 -21.78
N GLU A 73 18.81 20.70 -23.06
CA GLU A 73 18.01 19.74 -23.85
C GLU A 73 18.69 18.36 -23.94
N GLU A 74 20.02 18.31 -23.84
CA GLU A 74 20.79 17.06 -23.81
C GLU A 74 20.58 16.33 -22.49
N ASP A 75 20.64 17.04 -21.35
CA ASP A 75 20.40 16.47 -20.02
C ASP A 75 18.96 15.96 -19.89
N LEU A 76 17.99 16.75 -20.37
CA LEU A 76 16.58 16.37 -20.38
C LEU A 76 16.32 15.12 -21.23
N ALA A 77 16.92 15.05 -22.42
CA ALA A 77 16.78 13.88 -23.29
C ALA A 77 17.45 12.64 -22.67
N ALA A 78 18.62 12.79 -22.04
CA ALA A 78 19.31 11.71 -21.35
C ALA A 78 18.48 11.19 -20.16
N ALA A 79 17.91 12.07 -19.34
CA ALA A 79 17.05 11.70 -18.24
C ALA A 79 15.79 10.95 -18.71
N GLU A 80 15.14 11.39 -19.78
CA GLU A 80 13.98 10.69 -20.35
C GLU A 80 14.34 9.33 -20.96
N GLU A 81 15.53 9.20 -21.55
CA GLU A 81 16.04 7.92 -22.05
C GLU A 81 16.28 6.93 -20.90
N GLU A 82 16.87 7.40 -19.80
CA GLU A 82 17.12 6.61 -18.59
C GLU A 82 15.81 6.19 -17.91
N LEU A 83 14.84 7.09 -17.79
CA LEU A 83 13.51 6.82 -17.24
C LEU A 83 12.68 5.87 -18.11
N GLY A 84 13.00 5.77 -19.41
CA GLY A 84 12.19 5.04 -20.39
C GLY A 84 10.81 5.67 -20.66
N VAL A 85 10.58 6.88 -20.17
CA VAL A 85 9.34 7.66 -20.34
C VAL A 85 9.67 9.15 -20.42
N ALA A 86 8.94 9.87 -21.28
CA ALA A 86 9.10 11.32 -21.40
C ALA A 86 8.56 12.05 -20.16
N LEU A 87 9.19 13.16 -19.77
CA LEU A 87 8.66 14.04 -18.75
C LEU A 87 7.35 14.67 -19.25
N PRO A 88 6.35 14.89 -18.37
CA PRO A 88 5.18 15.66 -18.77
C PRO A 88 5.60 17.09 -19.14
N PRO A 89 4.93 17.74 -20.11
CA PRO A 89 5.39 19.00 -20.68
C PRO A 89 5.63 20.11 -19.66
N ASP A 90 4.81 20.17 -18.61
CA ASP A 90 4.92 21.17 -17.56
C ASP A 90 6.13 20.93 -16.64
N LEU A 91 6.40 19.69 -16.24
CA LEU A 91 7.61 19.38 -15.47
C LEU A 91 8.88 19.59 -16.30
N ARG A 92 8.88 19.17 -17.57
CA ARG A 92 10.01 19.41 -18.50
C ARG A 92 10.30 20.91 -18.62
N ALA A 93 9.26 21.74 -18.73
CA ALA A 93 9.40 23.19 -18.81
C ALA A 93 9.99 23.82 -17.54
N LEU A 94 9.68 23.26 -16.36
CA LEU A 94 10.31 23.72 -15.11
C LEU A 94 11.80 23.43 -15.09
N TYR A 95 12.23 22.22 -15.48
CA TYR A 95 13.66 21.91 -15.56
C TYR A 95 14.43 22.81 -16.56
N GLY A 96 13.74 23.30 -17.60
CA GLY A 96 14.25 24.35 -18.49
C GLY A 96 14.39 25.74 -17.86
N ILE A 97 13.97 25.93 -16.60
CA ILE A 97 14.20 27.14 -15.79
C ILE A 97 15.31 26.91 -14.76
N ALA A 98 15.35 25.74 -14.10
CA ALA A 98 16.36 25.37 -13.11
C ALA A 98 16.42 23.84 -12.98
N ASP A 99 17.61 23.29 -12.80
CA ASP A 99 17.77 21.86 -12.49
C ASP A 99 17.57 21.56 -10.99
N GLY A 100 16.30 21.51 -10.57
CA GLY A 100 15.93 21.37 -9.16
C GLY A 100 16.09 22.67 -8.36
N GLU A 101 16.07 22.54 -7.03
CA GLU A 101 16.23 23.67 -6.10
C GLU A 101 17.67 23.86 -5.59
N GLY A 102 18.50 22.82 -5.66
CA GLY A 102 19.90 22.85 -5.22
C GLY A 102 20.09 23.01 -3.72
N ASP A 103 21.35 23.03 -3.29
CA ASP A 103 21.70 23.02 -1.86
C ASP A 103 21.26 24.29 -1.12
N GLY A 104 20.68 24.10 0.08
CA GLY A 104 20.53 25.15 1.08
C GLY A 104 19.29 26.04 0.92
N VAL A 105 18.31 25.61 0.13
CA VAL A 105 16.98 26.23 0.08
C VAL A 105 16.26 26.04 1.41
N VAL A 106 15.62 27.10 1.92
CA VAL A 106 14.90 27.08 3.20
C VAL A 106 13.40 26.87 2.97
N ASN A 107 12.90 27.27 1.81
CA ASN A 107 11.48 27.22 1.44
C ASN A 107 11.30 26.41 0.15
N PRO A 108 11.30 25.07 0.23
CA PRO A 108 11.11 24.22 -0.93
C PRO A 108 9.78 24.49 -1.65
N LEU A 109 9.81 24.47 -2.98
CA LEU A 109 8.71 24.83 -3.86
C LEU A 109 7.49 23.93 -3.67
N PHE A 110 7.69 22.62 -3.55
CA PHE A 110 6.62 21.63 -3.66
C PHE A 110 6.05 21.21 -2.30
N ASP A 111 5.39 22.15 -1.61
CA ASP A 111 4.78 21.94 -0.28
C ASP A 111 5.79 21.38 0.75
N ARG A 112 6.93 22.08 0.87
CA ARG A 112 8.05 21.73 1.77
C ARG A 112 8.82 20.48 1.36
N GLN A 113 8.60 19.99 0.14
CA GLN A 113 9.42 18.95 -0.47
C GLN A 113 10.41 19.60 -1.43
N GLU A 114 11.67 19.21 -1.30
CA GLU A 114 12.79 19.66 -2.13
C GLU A 114 12.58 19.18 -3.56
N TRP A 115 12.63 20.10 -4.52
CA TRP A 115 12.63 19.75 -5.93
C TRP A 115 13.98 19.15 -6.35
N LEU A 116 13.95 17.87 -6.74
CA LEU A 116 15.13 17.09 -7.06
C LEU A 116 15.77 17.50 -8.39
N PRO A 117 17.11 17.44 -8.51
CA PRO A 117 17.79 17.58 -9.79
C PRO A 117 17.53 16.39 -10.71
N LEU A 118 17.66 16.57 -12.03
CA LEU A 118 17.41 15.52 -13.03
C LEU A 118 18.21 14.24 -12.79
N ALA A 119 19.43 14.37 -12.26
CA ALA A 119 20.29 13.24 -11.94
C ALA A 119 19.70 12.30 -10.87
N GLU A 120 18.68 12.73 -10.13
CA GLU A 120 18.06 11.98 -9.04
C GLU A 120 16.64 11.49 -9.36
N ILE A 121 15.99 11.97 -10.45
CA ILE A 121 14.56 11.67 -10.70
C ILE A 121 14.27 10.29 -11.29
N GLY A 122 15.29 9.44 -11.50
CA GLY A 122 15.16 8.07 -12.04
C GLY A 122 15.65 6.96 -11.12
N ASP A 123 16.22 7.28 -9.95
CA ASP A 123 16.82 6.29 -9.07
C ASP A 123 15.75 5.48 -8.33
N LEU A 124 15.30 4.36 -8.92
CA LEU A 124 14.35 3.41 -8.32
C LEU A 124 14.93 2.62 -7.14
N ASP A 125 16.20 2.80 -6.75
CA ASP A 125 16.76 2.16 -5.55
C ASP A 125 16.09 2.77 -4.31
N ASP A 126 14.93 2.22 -3.99
CA ASP A 126 14.14 2.57 -2.84
C ASP A 126 14.36 1.49 -1.78
N GLU A 127 15.41 1.68 -0.98
CA GLU A 127 15.72 0.83 0.17
C GLU A 127 14.48 0.61 1.05
N TRP A 128 13.56 1.59 1.11
CA TRP A 128 12.32 1.44 1.85
C TRP A 128 11.32 0.52 1.17
N LEU A 129 11.17 0.54 -0.16
CA LEU A 129 10.31 -0.42 -0.84
C LEU A 129 10.84 -1.85 -0.67
N ASP A 130 12.16 -2.04 -0.78
CA ASP A 130 12.80 -3.33 -0.53
C ASP A 130 12.49 -3.81 0.89
N ILE A 131 12.63 -2.93 1.89
CA ILE A 131 12.23 -3.21 3.27
C ILE A 131 10.74 -3.56 3.35
N ALA A 132 9.85 -2.78 2.73
CA ALA A 132 8.40 -2.99 2.78
C ALA A 132 7.95 -4.32 2.13
N GLN A 133 8.73 -4.84 1.18
CA GLN A 133 8.50 -6.13 0.54
C GLN A 133 9.11 -7.30 1.31
N GLU A 134 9.96 -7.06 2.31
CA GLU A 134 10.51 -8.13 3.12
C GLU A 134 9.41 -8.98 3.76
N TRP A 135 9.47 -10.29 3.53
CA TRP A 135 8.45 -11.23 3.99
C TRP A 135 8.22 -11.20 5.51
N LYS A 136 9.25 -10.82 6.29
CA LYS A 136 9.15 -10.64 7.74
C LYS A 136 8.18 -9.52 8.17
N LEU A 137 7.96 -8.53 7.30
CA LEU A 137 6.99 -7.44 7.52
C LEU A 137 5.56 -7.80 7.08
N GLY A 138 5.36 -9.00 6.53
CA GLY A 138 4.04 -9.53 6.19
C GLY A 138 3.36 -8.81 5.03
N PRO A 139 3.98 -8.72 3.83
CA PRO A 139 3.39 -8.05 2.66
C PRO A 139 2.04 -8.68 2.26
N TRP A 140 1.82 -9.96 2.55
CA TRP A 140 0.57 -10.68 2.34
C TRP A 140 -0.62 -10.17 3.16
N ARG A 141 -0.38 -9.38 4.23
CA ARG A 141 -1.44 -8.72 5.03
C ARG A 141 -1.78 -7.32 4.53
N GLN A 142 -1.04 -6.82 3.54
CA GLN A 142 -1.11 -5.43 3.14
C GLN A 142 -1.84 -5.25 1.81
N THR A 143 -3.07 -4.77 1.88
CA THR A 143 -3.84 -4.35 0.71
C THR A 143 -3.49 -2.91 0.32
N VAL A 144 -3.23 -2.69 -0.98
CA VAL A 144 -3.07 -1.34 -1.55
C VAL A 144 -4.44 -0.77 -1.86
N PHE A 145 -4.81 0.36 -1.26
CA PHE A 145 -6.11 1.00 -1.40
C PHE A 145 -6.19 1.81 -2.70
N ASP A 146 -7.40 1.98 -3.20
CA ASP A 146 -7.71 2.89 -4.29
C ASP A 146 -7.52 4.34 -3.83
N ALA A 147 -7.05 5.18 -4.74
CA ALA A 147 -6.82 6.59 -4.51
C ALA A 147 -8.14 7.36 -4.35
N GLN A 148 -8.02 8.63 -3.96
CA GLN A 148 -9.15 9.55 -3.90
C GLN A 148 -8.79 10.81 -4.70
N PRO A 149 -9.42 11.04 -5.86
CA PRO A 149 -10.61 10.35 -6.41
C PRO A 149 -10.38 8.88 -6.83
N PRO A 150 -11.42 8.01 -6.82
CA PRO A 150 -11.27 6.60 -7.14
C PRO A 150 -10.75 6.34 -8.56
N ASN A 151 -9.88 5.35 -8.70
CA ASN A 151 -9.30 4.86 -9.95
C ASN A 151 -8.47 5.89 -10.73
N THR A 152 -8.03 6.99 -10.10
CA THR A 152 -7.12 7.94 -10.74
C THR A 152 -5.69 7.43 -10.73
N VAL A 153 -5.26 6.76 -9.67
CA VAL A 153 -3.92 6.18 -9.52
C VAL A 153 -4.03 4.67 -9.49
N ARG A 154 -3.10 3.95 -10.12
CA ARG A 154 -3.02 2.50 -9.99
C ARG A 154 -2.75 2.10 -8.54
N ARG A 155 -3.34 1.00 -8.12
CA ARG A 155 -3.20 0.40 -6.78
C ARG A 155 -1.88 -0.37 -6.66
N SER A 156 -0.78 0.36 -6.80
CA SER A 156 0.59 -0.16 -6.70
C SER A 156 1.34 0.53 -5.58
N ARG A 157 2.47 -0.04 -5.14
CA ARG A 157 3.36 0.63 -4.17
C ARG A 157 4.43 1.47 -4.86
N LEU A 158 4.94 0.98 -5.98
CA LEU A 158 5.93 1.66 -6.81
C LEU A 158 5.69 1.23 -8.25
N ARG A 159 5.94 2.15 -9.19
CA ARG A 159 5.90 1.87 -10.62
C ARG A 159 6.97 2.66 -11.34
N ALA A 160 7.58 2.08 -12.38
CA ALA A 160 8.58 2.77 -13.21
C ALA A 160 8.03 4.06 -13.86
N GLY A 161 6.73 4.11 -14.16
CA GLY A 161 6.07 5.31 -14.69
C GLY A 161 5.82 6.42 -13.65
N TRP A 162 6.20 6.24 -12.38
CA TRP A 162 6.03 7.26 -11.34
C TRP A 162 7.35 7.99 -11.12
N ILE A 163 7.52 9.12 -11.80
CA ILE A 163 8.76 9.90 -11.80
C ILE A 163 8.76 10.77 -10.54
N ARG A 164 9.56 10.39 -9.55
CA ARG A 164 9.70 11.10 -8.27
C ARG A 164 10.53 12.36 -8.49
N PHE A 165 9.93 13.52 -8.32
CA PHE A 165 10.55 14.81 -8.62
C PHE A 165 10.68 15.72 -7.39
N ALA A 166 10.04 15.40 -6.27
CA ALA A 166 10.27 16.12 -5.01
C ALA A 166 10.32 15.17 -3.81
N PHE A 167 11.09 15.54 -2.79
CA PHE A 167 11.36 14.72 -1.61
C PHE A 167 11.25 15.51 -0.30
N ASP A 168 10.66 14.92 0.75
CA ASP A 168 10.44 15.59 2.04
C ASP A 168 11.56 15.36 3.08
N THR A 169 12.65 14.66 2.73
CA THR A 169 13.73 14.20 3.63
C THR A 169 13.32 13.13 4.67
N GLY A 170 12.03 12.81 4.76
CA GLY A 170 11.44 11.85 5.67
C GLY A 170 11.06 10.51 5.03
N GLY A 171 11.35 10.32 3.73
CA GLY A 171 10.98 9.11 3.01
C GLY A 171 9.66 9.22 2.23
N ASN A 172 9.16 10.43 1.99
CA ASN A 172 8.01 10.65 1.12
C ASN A 172 8.38 11.49 -0.10
N TRP A 173 7.72 11.19 -1.21
CA TRP A 173 7.95 11.85 -2.49
C TRP A 173 6.66 12.36 -3.11
N LEU A 174 6.77 13.45 -3.86
CA LEU A 174 5.85 13.74 -4.95
C LEU A 174 6.39 13.13 -6.24
N ALA A 175 5.49 12.48 -6.97
CA ALA A 175 5.79 11.92 -8.28
C ALA A 175 4.80 12.43 -9.32
N VAL A 176 5.27 12.61 -10.55
CA VAL A 176 4.37 12.69 -11.70
C VAL A 176 4.06 11.27 -12.17
N ASP A 177 2.78 10.95 -12.24
CA ASP A 177 2.26 9.64 -12.59
C ASP A 177 2.05 9.55 -14.10
N MET A 178 2.96 8.85 -14.79
CA MET A 178 2.91 8.58 -16.23
C MET A 178 2.27 7.22 -16.56
N ASP A 179 1.89 6.41 -15.56
CA ASP A 179 1.08 5.20 -15.75
C ASP A 179 -0.11 5.17 -14.78
N PRO A 180 -1.07 6.09 -14.98
CA PRO A 180 -2.19 6.27 -14.07
C PRO A 180 -3.24 5.18 -14.20
N GLY A 181 -4.19 5.18 -13.28
CA GLY A 181 -5.38 4.34 -13.34
C GLY A 181 -6.36 4.77 -14.44
N PRO A 182 -7.47 4.04 -14.63
CA PRO A 182 -8.36 4.23 -15.77
C PRO A 182 -9.07 5.60 -15.79
N LYS A 183 -9.23 6.24 -14.62
CA LYS A 183 -9.80 7.60 -14.50
C LYS A 183 -8.74 8.67 -14.29
N GLY A 184 -7.47 8.31 -14.30
CA GLY A 184 -6.38 9.25 -14.17
C GLY A 184 -5.92 9.79 -15.51
N ARG A 185 -4.87 10.59 -15.47
CA ARG A 185 -4.25 11.17 -16.66
C ARG A 185 -2.74 11.21 -16.49
N PRO A 186 -1.94 10.83 -17.51
CA PRO A 186 -0.49 10.89 -17.40
C PRO A 186 -0.05 12.31 -17.03
N GLY A 187 0.95 12.47 -16.17
CA GLY A 187 1.42 13.77 -15.68
C GLY A 187 0.64 14.35 -14.50
N GLN A 188 -0.39 13.67 -13.99
CA GLN A 188 -0.98 14.00 -12.70
C GLN A 188 0.06 13.84 -11.57
N VAL A 189 -0.08 14.63 -10.50
CA VAL A 189 0.82 14.57 -9.33
C VAL A 189 0.23 13.65 -8.28
N ILE A 190 1.05 12.73 -7.78
CA ILE A 190 0.73 11.80 -6.69
C ILE A 190 1.76 11.93 -5.56
N ALA A 191 1.41 11.46 -4.36
CA ALA A 191 2.32 11.30 -3.24
C ALA A 191 2.50 9.81 -2.91
N VAL A 192 3.74 9.42 -2.68
CA VAL A 192 4.18 8.04 -2.40
C VAL A 192 5.26 8.04 -1.32
N GLY A 193 5.59 6.87 -0.78
CA GLY A 193 6.65 6.68 0.21
C GLY A 193 6.17 6.16 1.57
N VAL A 194 6.96 6.40 2.61
CA VAL A 194 6.84 5.70 3.89
C VAL A 194 5.53 5.91 4.62
N ASP A 195 4.91 7.08 4.47
CA ASP A 195 3.60 7.37 5.09
C ASP A 195 2.43 6.87 4.24
N TYR A 196 2.70 6.45 3.00
CA TYR A 196 1.74 5.97 2.02
C TYR A 196 1.69 4.44 1.95
N THR A 197 1.91 3.76 3.09
CA THR A 197 1.88 2.29 3.23
C THR A 197 0.59 1.62 2.75
N ARG A 198 -0.51 2.38 2.68
CA ARG A 198 -1.82 1.90 2.22
C ARG A 198 -2.10 2.22 0.76
N GLY A 199 -1.15 2.78 0.03
CA GLY A 199 -1.26 3.11 -1.38
C GLY A 199 -1.02 4.59 -1.67
N PRO A 200 -0.80 4.92 -2.96
CA PRO A 200 -0.46 6.26 -3.40
C PRO A 200 -1.64 7.20 -3.21
N ALA A 201 -1.33 8.48 -2.99
CA ALA A 201 -2.33 9.52 -2.85
C ALA A 201 -2.36 10.44 -4.07
N TYR A 202 -3.55 10.76 -4.56
CA TYR A 202 -3.72 11.78 -5.59
C TYR A 202 -3.52 13.18 -5.01
N VAL A 203 -2.76 14.03 -5.70
CA VAL A 203 -2.43 15.38 -5.24
C VAL A 203 -2.98 16.45 -6.18
N ALA A 204 -2.71 16.36 -7.48
CA ALA A 204 -3.15 17.37 -8.44
C ALA A 204 -3.23 16.82 -9.86
N ASP A 205 -4.04 17.46 -10.70
CA ASP A 205 -4.24 17.04 -12.10
C ASP A 205 -2.97 17.22 -12.96
N SER A 206 -2.04 18.08 -12.55
CA SER A 206 -0.71 18.27 -13.16
C SER A 206 0.19 19.15 -12.28
N VAL A 207 1.47 19.29 -12.64
CA VAL A 207 2.40 20.23 -11.98
C VAL A 207 1.93 21.68 -12.13
N THR A 208 1.40 22.05 -13.32
CA THR A 208 0.74 23.35 -13.52
C THR A 208 -0.38 23.59 -12.51
N THR A 209 -1.25 22.60 -12.29
CA THR A 209 -2.38 22.73 -11.36
C THR A 209 -1.90 22.84 -9.91
N PHE A 210 -0.88 22.06 -9.54
CA PHE A 210 -0.24 22.15 -8.23
C PHE A 210 0.30 23.56 -7.97
N LEU A 211 1.11 24.09 -8.89
CA LEU A 211 1.74 25.39 -8.75
C LEU A 211 0.71 26.53 -8.75
N ARG A 212 -0.37 26.39 -9.52
CA ARG A 212 -1.50 27.34 -9.50
C ARG A 212 -2.09 27.47 -8.11
N ARG A 213 -2.33 26.35 -7.41
CA ARG A 213 -2.88 26.36 -6.05
C ARG A 213 -1.94 27.03 -5.05
N LEU A 214 -0.63 26.80 -5.15
CA LEU A 214 0.37 27.49 -4.32
C LEU A 214 0.33 29.01 -4.54
N VAL A 215 0.34 29.44 -5.80
CA VAL A 215 0.26 30.86 -6.17
C VAL A 215 -1.01 31.49 -5.62
N GLU A 216 -2.17 30.87 -5.85
CA GLU A 216 -3.45 31.39 -5.38
C GLU A 216 -3.51 31.47 -3.84
N ALA A 217 -2.90 30.52 -3.12
CA ALA A 217 -2.81 30.57 -1.66
C ALA A 217 -1.94 31.73 -1.17
N LEU A 218 -0.78 31.96 -1.80
CA LEU A 218 0.07 33.11 -1.48
C LEU A 218 -0.65 34.44 -1.75
N GLU A 219 -1.38 34.55 -2.85
CA GLU A 219 -2.18 35.74 -3.19
C GLU A 219 -3.29 36.02 -2.18
N ARG A 220 -3.91 34.98 -1.61
CA ARG A 220 -4.93 35.11 -0.56
C ARG A 220 -4.33 35.38 0.83
N GLY A 221 -3.02 35.19 1.00
CA GLY A 221 -2.37 35.28 2.30
C GLY A 221 -2.53 34.01 3.15
N ASP A 222 -2.85 32.87 2.52
CA ASP A 222 -3.02 31.58 3.18
C ASP A 222 -1.64 30.95 3.44
N TYR A 223 -0.84 31.60 4.28
CA TYR A 223 0.48 31.13 4.67
C TYR A 223 0.85 31.53 6.09
N ARG A 224 1.82 30.84 6.68
CA ARG A 224 2.30 31.08 8.04
C ARG A 224 3.81 31.05 8.10
N HIS A 225 4.41 31.97 8.84
CA HIS A 225 5.83 31.92 9.15
C HIS A 225 6.08 30.84 10.21
N HIS A 226 7.04 29.96 9.95
CA HIS A 226 7.48 28.92 10.87
C HIS A 226 9.02 28.91 10.95
N ASP A 227 9.55 29.52 12.00
CA ASP A 227 10.98 29.82 12.16
C ASP A 227 11.55 30.57 10.94
N LYS A 228 12.45 29.95 10.16
CA LYS A 228 13.02 30.53 8.94
C LYS A 228 12.25 30.17 7.66
N SER A 229 11.22 29.32 7.77
CA SER A 229 10.43 28.79 6.66
C SER A 229 9.04 29.43 6.56
N LEU A 230 8.45 29.35 5.37
CA LEU A 230 7.08 29.76 5.07
C LEU A 230 6.26 28.52 4.74
N TRP A 231 5.13 28.33 5.42
CA TRP A 231 4.23 27.21 5.18
C TRP A 231 3.00 27.72 4.45
N ILE A 232 2.68 27.13 3.30
CA ILE A 232 1.60 27.56 2.41
C ILE A 232 0.41 26.60 2.60
N ASP A 233 -0.75 27.14 2.95
CA ASP A 233 -1.99 26.38 3.12
C ASP A 233 -2.76 26.33 1.79
N ALA A 234 -2.27 25.54 0.81
CA ALA A 234 -2.75 25.56 -0.57
C ALA A 234 -3.98 24.67 -0.90
N ASP A 235 -4.70 24.20 0.11
CA ASP A 235 -5.85 23.28 -0.03
C ASP A 235 -5.53 22.11 -0.99
N LEU A 236 -4.35 21.53 -0.83
CA LEU A 236 -3.96 20.31 -1.51
C LEU A 236 -4.78 19.14 -0.91
N PRO A 237 -5.25 18.19 -1.73
CA PRO A 237 -6.00 17.04 -1.24
C PRO A 237 -5.18 16.35 -0.16
N ASN A 238 -5.79 16.11 1.00
CA ASN A 238 -5.07 15.47 2.11
C ASN A 238 -4.64 14.06 1.69
N PRO A 239 -3.34 13.81 1.54
CA PRO A 239 -2.87 12.57 0.93
C PRO A 239 -2.94 11.40 1.94
N SER A 240 -3.13 11.67 3.23
CA SER A 240 -3.24 10.67 4.31
C SER A 240 -4.62 10.02 4.50
N GLY A 241 -5.59 10.24 3.61
CA GLY A 241 -6.82 9.43 3.51
C GLY A 241 -7.59 9.20 4.83
N ARG A 242 -7.90 10.26 5.60
CA ARG A 242 -8.51 10.20 6.96
C ARG A 242 -9.84 9.43 7.11
N HIS A 243 -10.42 8.88 6.04
CA HIS A 243 -11.74 8.22 6.04
C HIS A 243 -11.76 6.84 5.37
N THR A 244 -10.62 6.17 5.21
CA THR A 244 -10.57 4.83 4.60
C THR A 244 -10.79 3.69 5.59
N ARG A 245 -10.86 3.97 6.90
CA ARG A 245 -10.98 2.95 7.95
C ARG A 245 -12.28 3.08 8.75
N TYR A 246 -12.97 1.95 8.95
CA TYR A 246 -14.07 1.79 9.90
C TYR A 246 -13.68 0.80 11.00
N SER A 247 -13.75 1.24 12.26
CA SER A 247 -13.51 0.40 13.43
C SER A 247 -14.67 0.49 14.40
N ASP A 248 -15.19 -0.65 14.86
CA ASP A 248 -16.34 -0.67 15.76
C ASP A 248 -16.33 -1.89 16.70
N GLY A 249 -16.87 -1.70 17.90
CA GLY A 249 -17.24 -2.78 18.81
C GLY A 249 -18.73 -2.99 18.72
N ARG A 250 -19.15 -4.13 18.15
CA ARG A 250 -20.53 -4.41 17.70
C ARG A 250 -20.99 -3.47 16.58
N PRO A 251 -20.62 -3.79 15.32
CA PRO A 251 -20.96 -2.95 14.19
C PRO A 251 -22.47 -2.89 13.94
N SER A 252 -22.92 -1.83 13.27
CA SER A 252 -24.31 -1.71 12.82
C SER A 252 -24.37 -1.02 11.47
N ARG A 253 -25.41 -1.31 10.69
CA ARG A 253 -25.61 -0.69 9.37
C ARG A 253 -25.60 0.83 9.43
N THR A 254 -26.26 1.44 10.42
CA THR A 254 -26.31 2.90 10.56
C THR A 254 -24.93 3.52 10.80
N ARG A 255 -24.07 2.89 11.61
CA ARG A 255 -22.71 3.39 11.84
C ARG A 255 -21.82 3.19 10.61
N ALA A 256 -21.99 2.09 9.90
CA ALA A 256 -21.31 1.85 8.63
C ALA A 256 -21.72 2.91 7.58
N GLU A 257 -23.01 3.23 7.46
CA GLU A 257 -23.51 4.30 6.58
C GLU A 257 -22.93 5.67 6.94
N GLN A 258 -22.70 5.95 8.22
CA GLN A 258 -22.05 7.19 8.69
C GLN A 258 -20.55 7.25 8.37
N ALA A 259 -19.87 6.11 8.38
CA ALA A 259 -18.46 6.04 7.99
C ALA A 259 -18.27 6.35 6.49
N GLY A 260 -19.28 6.03 5.69
CA GLY A 260 -19.36 6.40 4.28
C GLY A 260 -18.88 5.30 3.34
N PRO A 261 -19.22 5.38 2.05
CA PRO A 261 -19.01 4.28 1.10
C PRO A 261 -17.54 4.07 0.72
N ARG A 262 -16.67 5.06 0.97
CA ARG A 262 -15.24 5.06 0.61
C ARG A 262 -14.33 4.37 1.63
N VAL A 263 -14.92 3.73 2.64
CA VAL A 263 -14.16 2.89 3.57
C VAL A 263 -13.62 1.68 2.82
N GLN A 264 -12.32 1.47 2.92
CA GLN A 264 -11.59 0.37 2.29
C GLN A 264 -11.05 -0.65 3.31
N GLU A 265 -10.87 -0.22 4.56
CA GLU A 265 -10.45 -1.05 5.68
C GLU A 265 -11.53 -1.13 6.76
N VAL A 266 -11.87 -2.34 7.18
CA VAL A 266 -12.79 -2.58 8.29
C VAL A 266 -12.09 -3.43 9.35
N ARG A 267 -12.17 -2.99 10.61
CA ARG A 267 -11.71 -3.78 11.76
C ARG A 267 -12.78 -3.76 12.85
N VAL A 268 -13.49 -4.87 13.02
CA VAL A 268 -14.58 -4.96 14.00
C VAL A 268 -14.36 -6.10 14.97
N VAL A 269 -14.80 -5.87 16.21
CA VAL A 269 -14.79 -6.86 17.27
C VAL A 269 -16.21 -7.13 17.75
N ASP A 270 -16.43 -8.33 18.28
CA ASP A 270 -17.73 -8.79 18.77
C ASP A 270 -18.79 -8.75 17.65
N VAL A 271 -18.43 -9.24 16.46
CA VAL A 271 -19.34 -9.32 15.31
C VAL A 271 -20.24 -10.56 15.42
N GLU A 272 -21.55 -10.36 15.30
CA GLU A 272 -22.55 -11.45 15.25
C GLU A 272 -23.07 -11.68 13.81
N ASP A 273 -23.12 -10.61 13.01
CA ASP A 273 -23.57 -10.63 11.62
C ASP A 273 -22.84 -9.53 10.82
N CYS A 274 -22.51 -9.84 9.57
CA CYS A 274 -21.77 -8.95 8.68
C CYS A 274 -22.67 -8.07 7.79
N ALA A 275 -24.00 -8.02 7.99
CA ALA A 275 -24.90 -7.28 7.08
C ALA A 275 -24.61 -5.77 6.98
N PHE A 276 -23.87 -5.20 7.95
CA PHE A 276 -23.42 -3.80 7.90
C PHE A 276 -22.49 -3.52 6.71
N LEU A 277 -21.79 -4.54 6.17
CA LEU A 277 -20.91 -4.39 5.01
C LEU A 277 -21.64 -3.98 3.74
N ALA A 278 -22.97 -4.19 3.66
CA ALA A 278 -23.78 -3.69 2.55
C ALA A 278 -23.74 -2.15 2.42
N ALA A 279 -23.32 -1.43 3.46
CA ALA A 279 -23.11 0.01 3.44
C ALA A 279 -21.68 0.44 3.04
N LEU A 280 -20.75 -0.51 2.93
CA LEU A 280 -19.32 -0.27 2.69
C LEU A 280 -18.87 -1.04 1.43
N PRO A 281 -19.25 -0.56 0.23
CA PRO A 281 -19.02 -1.30 -1.02
C PRO A 281 -17.54 -1.40 -1.42
N ASP A 282 -16.69 -0.50 -0.95
CA ASP A 282 -15.27 -0.40 -1.37
C ASP A 282 -14.31 -1.16 -0.44
N VAL A 283 -14.84 -1.97 0.50
CA VAL A 283 -14.01 -2.69 1.48
C VAL A 283 -13.20 -3.79 0.81
N CYS A 284 -11.87 -3.63 0.85
CA CYS A 284 -10.90 -4.59 0.33
C CYS A 284 -10.03 -5.21 1.43
N SER A 285 -9.96 -4.63 2.63
CA SER A 285 -9.24 -5.18 3.78
C SER A 285 -10.18 -5.33 4.97
N LEU A 286 -10.37 -6.56 5.44
CA LEU A 286 -11.36 -6.87 6.47
C LEU A 286 -10.78 -7.73 7.60
N ALA A 287 -10.88 -7.24 8.83
CA ALA A 287 -10.57 -7.98 10.05
C ALA A 287 -11.80 -8.09 10.96
N LEU A 288 -12.19 -9.33 11.27
CA LEU A 288 -13.36 -9.68 12.07
C LEU A 288 -12.94 -10.49 13.29
N SER A 289 -13.33 -10.07 14.49
CA SER A 289 -13.19 -10.89 15.70
C SER A 289 -14.54 -11.10 16.38
N SER A 290 -14.81 -12.32 16.84
CA SER A 290 -16.04 -12.70 17.53
C SER A 290 -15.81 -13.86 18.49
N GLY A 291 -16.44 -13.82 19.67
CA GLY A 291 -16.51 -15.00 20.55
C GLY A 291 -17.50 -16.08 20.07
N GLY A 292 -18.16 -15.85 18.93
CA GLY A 292 -19.19 -16.72 18.38
C GLY A 292 -18.91 -17.14 16.94
N SER A 293 -19.98 -17.44 16.20
CA SER A 293 -19.95 -17.90 14.81
C SER A 293 -20.74 -16.91 13.95
N PRO A 294 -20.11 -15.82 13.49
CA PRO A 294 -20.81 -14.76 12.79
C PRO A 294 -21.38 -15.22 11.44
N ASP A 295 -22.49 -14.65 11.01
CA ASP A 295 -22.96 -14.83 9.63
C ASP A 295 -22.01 -14.08 8.67
N LEU A 296 -21.26 -14.87 7.89
CA LEU A 296 -20.30 -14.39 6.90
C LEU A 296 -20.92 -14.21 5.50
N THR A 297 -22.19 -14.57 5.29
CA THR A 297 -22.86 -14.47 3.98
C THR A 297 -22.69 -13.11 3.29
N PRO A 298 -22.75 -11.97 4.00
CA PRO A 298 -22.54 -10.65 3.41
C PRO A 298 -21.16 -10.41 2.79
N LEU A 299 -20.14 -11.22 3.13
CA LEU A 299 -18.77 -11.11 2.59
C LEU A 299 -18.66 -11.39 1.09
N GLY A 300 -19.67 -12.03 0.48
CA GLY A 300 -19.68 -12.29 -0.95
C GLY A 300 -19.91 -11.06 -1.83
N SER A 301 -20.24 -9.90 -1.25
CA SER A 301 -20.56 -8.68 -2.01
C SER A 301 -19.40 -7.68 -2.18
N PRO A 302 -18.73 -7.20 -1.11
CA PRO A 302 -17.62 -6.27 -1.27
C PRO A 302 -16.38 -6.97 -1.87
N PRO A 303 -15.46 -6.25 -2.57
CA PRO A 303 -14.27 -6.83 -3.20
C PRO A 303 -13.14 -7.07 -2.19
N VAL A 304 -13.38 -7.91 -1.19
CA VAL A 304 -12.41 -8.24 -0.12
C VAL A 304 -11.21 -8.98 -0.70
N GLU A 305 -10.02 -8.40 -0.52
CA GLU A 305 -8.74 -8.95 -0.94
C GLU A 305 -7.96 -9.57 0.21
N TYR A 306 -8.05 -8.98 1.40
CA TYR A 306 -7.50 -9.49 2.65
C TYR A 306 -8.62 -9.74 3.66
N LEU A 307 -8.71 -10.97 4.15
CA LEU A 307 -9.64 -11.36 5.21
C LEU A 307 -8.90 -11.97 6.40
N GLU A 308 -9.09 -11.38 7.57
CA GLU A 308 -8.64 -11.90 8.86
C GLU A 308 -9.87 -12.27 9.70
N LEU A 309 -9.95 -13.54 10.09
CA LEU A 309 -11.01 -14.06 10.96
C LEU A 309 -10.40 -14.52 12.28
N ASP A 310 -10.96 -14.05 13.38
CA ASP A 310 -10.70 -14.52 14.74
C ASP A 310 -12.04 -14.87 15.40
N VAL A 311 -12.47 -16.13 15.25
CA VAL A 311 -13.84 -16.55 15.57
C VAL A 311 -13.87 -17.92 16.26
N GLU A 312 -14.96 -18.23 16.98
CA GLU A 312 -15.11 -19.56 17.59
C GLU A 312 -15.35 -20.65 16.52
N SER A 313 -16.07 -20.32 15.45
CA SER A 313 -16.20 -21.17 14.27
C SER A 313 -16.41 -20.36 12.98
N ALA A 314 -15.87 -20.85 11.86
CA ALA A 314 -15.92 -20.19 10.56
C ALA A 314 -16.47 -21.13 9.47
N ASP A 315 -17.52 -20.69 8.76
CA ASP A 315 -17.93 -21.31 7.50
C ASP A 315 -17.32 -20.54 6.32
N LEU A 316 -16.32 -21.15 5.69
CA LEU A 316 -15.59 -20.56 4.58
C LEU A 316 -16.37 -20.58 3.25
N THR A 317 -17.56 -21.18 3.20
CA THR A 317 -18.40 -21.22 1.99
C THR A 317 -18.80 -19.82 1.52
N ALA A 318 -19.08 -18.90 2.44
CA ALA A 318 -19.41 -17.53 2.09
C ALA A 318 -18.18 -16.70 1.64
N PRO A 319 -17.06 -16.66 2.39
CA PRO A 319 -15.80 -16.07 1.91
C PRO A 319 -15.34 -16.59 0.55
N ALA A 320 -15.53 -17.89 0.26
CA ALA A 320 -15.16 -18.50 -1.02
C ALA A 320 -15.92 -17.95 -2.24
N ARG A 321 -17.01 -17.19 -2.04
CA ARG A 321 -17.71 -16.48 -3.12
C ARG A 321 -16.99 -15.20 -3.54
N ASN A 322 -16.06 -14.70 -2.73
CA ASN A 322 -15.32 -13.49 -2.99
C ASN A 322 -14.14 -13.77 -3.94
N ARG A 323 -14.33 -13.52 -5.24
CA ARG A 323 -13.30 -13.81 -6.25
C ARG A 323 -12.08 -12.89 -6.15
N GLU A 324 -12.17 -11.80 -5.39
CA GLU A 324 -11.05 -10.90 -5.14
C GLU A 324 -10.16 -11.34 -3.98
N LEU A 325 -10.58 -12.35 -3.20
CA LEU A 325 -9.83 -12.79 -2.03
C LEU A 325 -8.49 -13.40 -2.42
N ARG A 326 -7.42 -12.77 -1.93
CA ARG A 326 -6.02 -13.08 -2.23
C ARG A 326 -5.28 -13.62 -1.03
N SER A 327 -5.70 -13.18 0.15
CA SER A 327 -5.05 -13.46 1.40
C SER A 327 -6.09 -13.72 2.49
N LEU A 328 -5.93 -14.87 3.15
CA LEU A 328 -6.85 -15.32 4.20
C LEU A 328 -6.05 -15.76 5.43
N SER A 329 -6.34 -15.13 6.57
CA SER A 329 -5.88 -15.56 7.89
C SER A 329 -7.07 -16.03 8.72
N VAL A 330 -6.99 -17.24 9.24
CA VAL A 330 -8.04 -17.81 10.09
C VAL A 330 -7.45 -18.21 11.44
N THR A 331 -8.02 -17.64 12.49
CA THR A 331 -7.85 -18.05 13.88
C THR A 331 -9.18 -18.57 14.37
N CYS A 332 -9.22 -19.86 14.71
CA CYS A 332 -10.46 -20.54 15.06
C CYS A 332 -10.23 -21.61 16.12
N ALA A 333 -11.14 -21.70 17.09
CA ALA A 333 -11.09 -22.73 18.12
C ALA A 333 -11.51 -24.12 17.61
N ARG A 334 -12.43 -24.16 16.64
CA ARG A 334 -12.97 -25.40 16.06
C ARG A 334 -12.32 -25.76 14.72
N PRO A 335 -12.33 -27.06 14.33
CA PRO A 335 -11.84 -27.48 13.03
C PRO A 335 -12.51 -26.73 11.87
N VAL A 336 -11.70 -26.20 10.96
CA VAL A 336 -12.17 -25.48 9.77
C VAL A 336 -12.01 -26.34 8.52
N GLU A 337 -13.03 -26.33 7.67
CA GLU A 337 -13.05 -27.00 6.36
C GLU A 337 -12.46 -26.08 5.29
N LEU A 338 -11.35 -26.48 4.67
CA LEU A 338 -10.68 -25.68 3.64
C LEU A 338 -11.22 -25.92 2.22
N ALA A 339 -12.03 -26.97 2.02
CA ALA A 339 -12.54 -27.35 0.69
C ALA A 339 -13.20 -26.19 -0.10
N PRO A 340 -13.92 -25.23 0.51
CA PRO A 340 -14.45 -24.08 -0.22
C PRO A 340 -13.39 -23.22 -0.91
N LEU A 341 -12.17 -23.13 -0.36
CA LEU A 341 -11.10 -22.27 -0.85
C LEU A 341 -10.56 -22.70 -2.23
N ARG A 342 -10.78 -23.95 -2.64
CA ARG A 342 -10.43 -24.48 -3.98
C ARG A 342 -11.02 -23.67 -5.12
N THR A 343 -12.08 -22.91 -4.85
CA THR A 343 -12.82 -22.12 -5.84
C THR A 343 -12.26 -20.70 -6.04
N LEU A 344 -11.34 -20.26 -5.18
CA LEU A 344 -10.79 -18.91 -5.19
C LEU A 344 -9.66 -18.79 -6.23
N PRO A 345 -9.83 -18.02 -7.31
CA PRO A 345 -8.85 -17.98 -8.40
C PRO A 345 -7.58 -17.19 -8.06
N ASN A 346 -7.67 -16.25 -7.10
CA ASN A 346 -6.61 -15.30 -6.79
C ASN A 346 -5.97 -15.55 -5.41
N LEU A 347 -6.39 -16.60 -4.68
CA LEU A 347 -5.86 -16.90 -3.36
C LEU A 347 -4.41 -17.39 -3.48
N TRP A 348 -3.48 -16.59 -2.96
CA TRP A 348 -2.05 -16.90 -2.97
C TRP A 348 -1.43 -16.94 -1.57
N ALA A 349 -2.08 -16.38 -0.55
CA ALA A 349 -1.63 -16.42 0.85
C ALA A 349 -2.69 -17.04 1.76
N LEU A 350 -2.26 -18.01 2.57
CA LEU A 350 -3.11 -18.67 3.56
C LEU A 350 -2.37 -18.83 4.87
N ASP A 351 -3.05 -18.47 5.94
CA ASP A 351 -2.55 -18.61 7.30
C ASP A 351 -3.58 -19.34 8.17
N ILE A 352 -3.19 -20.51 8.63
CA ILE A 352 -3.99 -21.46 9.41
C ILE A 352 -3.24 -21.96 10.65
N ALA A 353 -2.11 -21.32 11.01
CA ALA A 353 -1.28 -21.74 12.14
C ALA A 353 -2.05 -21.71 13.47
N ALA A 354 -3.00 -20.78 13.61
CA ALA A 354 -3.83 -20.63 14.80
C ALA A 354 -5.14 -21.46 14.74
N THR A 355 -5.29 -22.39 13.79
CA THR A 355 -6.56 -23.06 13.52
C THR A 355 -6.39 -24.57 13.33
N PRO A 356 -7.13 -25.43 14.04
CA PRO A 356 -7.23 -26.84 13.66
C PRO A 356 -7.95 -26.94 12.30
N VAL A 357 -7.42 -27.77 11.40
CA VAL A 357 -7.99 -27.98 10.07
C VAL A 357 -8.55 -29.39 9.99
N ALA A 358 -9.77 -29.53 9.46
CA ALA A 358 -10.44 -30.82 9.39
C ALA A 358 -9.74 -31.80 8.43
N ASP A 359 -9.31 -31.31 7.27
CA ASP A 359 -8.51 -32.03 6.30
C ASP A 359 -7.38 -31.14 5.76
N ILE A 360 -6.18 -31.31 6.30
CA ILE A 360 -5.00 -30.53 5.91
C ILE A 360 -4.56 -30.84 4.47
N ALA A 361 -4.90 -32.02 3.93
CA ALA A 361 -4.50 -32.42 2.58
C ALA A 361 -5.12 -31.53 1.49
N THR A 362 -6.23 -30.85 1.81
CA THR A 362 -6.86 -29.87 0.92
C THR A 362 -5.90 -28.76 0.48
N VAL A 363 -4.88 -28.42 1.27
CA VAL A 363 -3.84 -27.44 0.90
C VAL A 363 -3.16 -27.81 -0.43
N THR A 364 -2.96 -29.10 -0.71
CA THR A 364 -2.33 -29.57 -1.96
C THR A 364 -3.16 -29.22 -3.20
N GLU A 365 -4.45 -28.94 -3.04
CA GLU A 365 -5.36 -28.58 -4.13
C GLU A 365 -5.41 -27.07 -4.40
N LEU A 366 -4.84 -26.24 -3.52
CA LEU A 366 -4.79 -24.78 -3.66
C LEU A 366 -3.63 -24.37 -4.58
N LYS A 367 -3.75 -24.65 -5.87
CA LYS A 367 -2.63 -24.56 -6.85
C LYS A 367 -2.04 -23.15 -7.04
N GLY A 368 -2.78 -22.09 -6.67
CA GLY A 368 -2.29 -20.71 -6.70
C GLY A 368 -1.53 -20.27 -5.44
N LEU A 369 -1.47 -21.12 -4.40
CA LEU A 369 -0.90 -20.77 -3.11
C LEU A 369 0.63 -20.64 -3.20
N ARG A 370 1.15 -19.49 -2.75
CA ARG A 370 2.57 -19.12 -2.72
C ARG A 370 3.07 -18.86 -1.29
N TYR A 371 2.21 -18.40 -0.39
CA TYR A 371 2.51 -18.17 1.02
C TYR A 371 1.64 -19.06 1.92
N LEU A 372 2.27 -19.80 2.83
CA LEU A 372 1.57 -20.65 3.80
C LEU A 372 2.14 -20.49 5.22
N GLU A 373 1.29 -20.12 6.18
CA GLU A 373 1.64 -20.07 7.60
C GLU A 373 0.93 -21.21 8.36
N VAL A 374 1.74 -22.09 8.98
CA VAL A 374 1.27 -23.29 9.69
C VAL A 374 2.07 -23.52 10.98
N THR A 375 1.62 -24.47 11.80
CA THR A 375 2.41 -25.03 12.90
C THR A 375 3.37 -26.12 12.42
N GLN A 376 4.37 -26.45 13.24
CA GLN A 376 5.29 -27.54 12.98
C GLN A 376 4.57 -28.90 12.81
N ASP A 377 3.51 -29.16 13.56
CA ASP A 377 2.76 -30.42 13.45
C ASP A 377 1.93 -30.47 12.17
N GLN A 378 1.28 -29.38 11.77
CA GLN A 378 0.59 -29.28 10.48
C GLN A 378 1.58 -29.45 9.32
N TRP A 379 2.77 -28.85 9.40
CA TRP A 379 3.81 -29.02 8.39
C TRP A 379 4.27 -30.47 8.27
N ARG A 380 4.45 -31.19 9.39
CA ARG A 380 4.79 -32.62 9.38
C ARG A 380 3.74 -33.50 8.73
N GLU A 381 2.47 -33.09 8.75
CA GLU A 381 1.41 -33.81 8.04
C GLU A 381 1.45 -33.49 6.54
N LEU A 382 1.59 -32.21 6.19
CA LEU A 382 1.71 -31.74 4.80
C LEU A 382 2.95 -32.31 4.10
N SER A 383 4.09 -32.40 4.78
CA SER A 383 5.35 -32.87 4.20
C SER A 383 5.35 -34.36 3.83
N LYS A 384 4.33 -35.11 4.28
CA LYS A 384 4.09 -36.52 3.89
C LYS A 384 3.26 -36.65 2.62
N LEU A 385 2.65 -35.56 2.17
CA LEU A 385 1.83 -35.53 0.97
C LEU A 385 2.70 -35.19 -0.23
N ASP A 386 2.35 -35.77 -1.38
CA ASP A 386 2.91 -35.37 -2.66
C ASP A 386 2.20 -34.09 -3.16
N ASP A 387 2.80 -33.41 -4.14
CA ASP A 387 2.17 -32.29 -4.87
C ASP A 387 1.74 -31.08 -4.04
N LEU A 388 2.59 -30.65 -3.09
CA LEU A 388 2.44 -29.35 -2.43
C LEU A 388 2.33 -28.22 -3.49
N PRO A 389 1.59 -27.13 -3.18
CA PRO A 389 1.57 -25.95 -4.04
C PRO A 389 2.98 -25.41 -4.27
N PRO A 390 3.21 -24.59 -5.31
CA PRO A 390 4.49 -23.95 -5.56
C PRO A 390 4.77 -22.84 -4.52
N LEU A 391 4.90 -23.23 -3.25
CA LEU A 391 5.13 -22.33 -2.13
C LEU A 391 6.46 -21.60 -2.34
N ALA A 392 6.40 -20.28 -2.32
CA ALA A 392 7.55 -19.41 -2.28
C ALA A 392 7.98 -19.16 -0.83
N ILE A 393 7.03 -19.15 0.12
CA ILE A 393 7.31 -18.82 1.51
C ILE A 393 6.48 -19.71 2.44
N VAL A 394 7.14 -20.22 3.48
CA VAL A 394 6.50 -20.99 4.54
C VAL A 394 6.83 -20.41 5.90
N GLY A 395 5.82 -19.93 6.62
CA GLY A 395 5.93 -19.52 8.01
C GLY A 395 5.61 -20.69 8.93
N LEU A 396 6.57 -21.10 9.76
CA LEU A 396 6.42 -22.19 10.71
C LEU A 396 6.46 -21.72 12.15
N HIS A 397 5.33 -21.87 12.83
CA HIS A 397 5.25 -21.73 14.27
C HIS A 397 5.60 -23.05 14.96
N PRO A 398 6.38 -23.04 16.05
CA PRO A 398 6.68 -24.28 16.79
C PRO A 398 5.42 -24.91 17.39
N HIS A 399 4.46 -24.07 17.78
CA HIS A 399 3.18 -24.42 18.40
C HIS A 399 2.10 -23.47 17.89
N ARG A 400 0.84 -23.78 18.17
CA ARG A 400 -0.27 -22.88 17.86
C ARG A 400 -0.01 -21.49 18.48
N PRO A 401 0.07 -20.41 17.68
CA PRO A 401 0.35 -19.09 18.22
C PRO A 401 -0.86 -18.56 19.01
N GLU A 402 -0.59 -17.94 20.14
CA GLU A 402 -1.56 -17.12 20.87
C GLU A 402 -1.60 -15.75 20.21
N ARG A 403 -2.67 -15.45 19.47
CA ARG A 403 -2.78 -14.18 18.74
C ARG A 403 -3.54 -13.14 19.54
N ASP A 404 -2.83 -12.46 20.43
CA ASP A 404 -3.33 -11.23 21.05
C ASP A 404 -3.05 -10.03 20.11
N ARG A 405 -3.90 -9.90 19.07
CA ARG A 405 -3.90 -8.76 18.11
C ARG A 405 -2.67 -8.74 17.20
N PRO A 406 -2.59 -7.88 16.16
CA PRO A 406 -1.59 -8.04 15.11
C PRO A 406 -0.23 -7.53 15.60
N ILE A 407 0.46 -8.34 16.40
CA ILE A 407 1.89 -8.20 16.62
C ILE A 407 2.56 -8.95 15.45
N PRO A 408 3.44 -8.28 14.69
CA PRO A 408 4.27 -8.97 13.71
C PRO A 408 4.96 -10.16 14.38
N THR A 409 4.91 -11.32 13.74
CA THR A 409 5.63 -12.49 14.25
C THR A 409 7.12 -12.19 14.16
N ASP A 410 7.84 -12.40 15.27
CA ASP A 410 9.29 -12.22 15.34
C ASP A 410 10.00 -13.39 14.65
N TRP A 411 9.98 -13.36 13.32
CA TRP A 411 10.48 -14.44 12.47
C TRP A 411 12.00 -14.52 12.46
N VAL A 412 12.52 -15.73 12.65
CA VAL A 412 13.89 -16.06 12.20
C VAL A 412 13.81 -16.45 10.73
N THR A 413 14.40 -15.64 9.84
CA THR A 413 14.35 -15.87 8.39
C THR A 413 15.50 -16.78 7.93
N THR A 414 15.20 -17.72 7.05
CA THR A 414 16.16 -18.64 6.42
C THR A 414 15.84 -18.79 4.93
N TYR A 415 16.88 -18.84 4.10
CA TYR A 415 16.84 -18.90 2.64
C TYR A 415 17.23 -20.31 2.16
N ASP A 416 16.69 -21.33 2.82
CA ASP A 416 16.97 -22.74 2.57
C ASP A 416 15.69 -23.48 2.12
N GLU A 417 15.84 -24.71 1.62
CA GLU A 417 14.70 -25.59 1.37
C GLU A 417 13.83 -25.72 2.64
N ALA A 418 12.51 -25.78 2.45
CA ALA A 418 11.56 -25.95 3.54
C ALA A 418 11.98 -27.14 4.43
N PRO A 419 11.75 -27.07 5.76
CA PRO A 419 12.44 -27.97 6.68
C PRO A 419 12.14 -29.43 6.38
N ASP A 420 13.21 -30.22 6.53
CA ASP A 420 13.29 -31.61 6.11
C ASP A 420 12.12 -32.45 6.64
N ARG A 421 11.75 -33.48 5.87
CA ARG A 421 10.55 -34.31 6.03
C ARG A 421 10.57 -35.22 7.29
N SER A 422 11.48 -34.97 8.25
CA SER A 422 11.81 -35.86 9.38
C SER A 422 11.23 -35.43 10.73
#